data_AF-A0A1K1RBZ1-F1
#
_entry.id   AF-A0A1K1RBZ1-F1
#
_cell.length_a   1.000
_cell.length_b   1.000
_cell.length_c   1.000
_cell.angle_alpha   90.00
_cell.angle_beta   90.00
_cell.angle_gamma   90.00
#
_symmetry.space_group_name_H-M   'P 1'
#
loop_
_entity.id
_entity.type
_entity.pdbx_description
1 polymer ?
#
loop_
_entity_poly.entity_id
_entity_poly.type
_entity_poly.pdbx_seq_one_letter_code
_entity_poly.pdbx_strand_id
1 'polypeptide(L)'
;MESSSQPNHYRLHHLGIGDIQLGRRPGHIPGMLPFNLYTGRHHFSVSPHGGLYHVFNRPIRCTIEHKDSGIDLSHLFAGVNENEFINRLFIYPDRPGFQLATRLSNLYGEPTAFNNWVTESDTEITLRTSDALLQTVIGFRFLYDMTALRDYEVSVV
;
A
#
# COMPACT_ATOMS: atom_id res chain seq x y z
N MET A 1 -1.43 17.61 -28.15
CA MET A 1 -1.61 16.50 -27.17
C MET A 1 -1.43 17.12 -25.81
N GLU A 2 -2.52 17.38 -25.11
CA GLU A 2 -2.46 17.88 -23.73
C GLU A 2 -1.88 16.76 -22.86
N SER A 3 -0.68 16.98 -22.36
CA SER A 3 -0.14 16.23 -21.23
C SER A 3 -1.02 16.58 -20.04
N SER A 4 -2.09 15.80 -19.82
CA SER A 4 -2.84 15.86 -18.57
C SER A 4 -1.86 15.52 -17.45
N SER A 5 -1.37 16.53 -16.74
CA SER A 5 -0.56 16.36 -15.54
C SER A 5 -1.44 15.66 -14.52
N GLN A 6 -1.35 14.34 -14.48
CA GLN A 6 -2.08 13.55 -13.49
C GLN A 6 -1.63 14.00 -12.10
N PRO A 7 -2.56 14.16 -11.14
CA PRO A 7 -2.21 14.60 -9.80
C PRO A 7 -1.23 13.58 -9.19
N ASN A 8 -0.12 14.08 -8.65
CA ASN A 8 0.86 13.27 -7.89
C ASN A 8 0.56 13.27 -6.39
N HIS A 9 -0.52 13.95 -5.99
CA HIS A 9 -1.00 14.05 -4.62
C HIS A 9 -2.31 13.28 -4.47
N TYR A 10 -2.29 12.24 -3.64
CA TYR A 10 -3.45 11.40 -3.38
C TYR A 10 -3.78 11.40 -1.89
N ARG A 11 -5.03 11.09 -1.56
CA ARG A 11 -5.48 10.97 -0.18
C ARG A 11 -5.46 9.51 0.26
N LEU A 12 -4.93 9.25 1.45
CA LEU A 12 -5.07 7.97 2.14
C LEU A 12 -6.48 7.82 2.72
N HIS A 13 -7.07 6.65 2.55
CA HIS A 13 -8.34 6.24 3.15
C HIS A 13 -8.36 4.72 3.38
N HIS A 14 -9.42 4.21 4.00
CA HIS A 14 -9.41 2.87 4.59
C HIS A 14 -9.26 1.73 3.58
N LEU A 15 -9.52 2.01 2.30
CA LEU A 15 -9.31 1.07 1.20
C LEU A 15 -7.96 1.26 0.49
N GLY A 16 -7.16 2.28 0.80
CA GLY A 16 -5.88 2.53 0.12
C GLY A 16 -5.58 4.01 -0.14
N ILE A 17 -5.06 4.31 -1.33
CA ILE A 17 -4.59 5.64 -1.75
C ILE A 17 -5.28 6.07 -3.05
N GLY A 18 -6.22 7.02 -2.96
CA GLY A 18 -6.91 7.56 -4.14
C GLY A 18 -7.50 6.47 -5.04
N ASP A 19 -7.10 6.44 -6.31
CA ASP A 19 -7.56 5.40 -7.26
C ASP A 19 -6.94 4.02 -7.00
N ILE A 20 -5.88 3.95 -6.19
CA ILE A 20 -5.16 2.74 -5.79
C ILE A 20 -5.74 2.22 -4.49
N GLN A 21 -6.93 1.63 -4.60
CA GLN A 21 -7.69 1.09 -3.48
C GLN A 21 -8.06 -0.38 -3.68
N LEU A 22 -8.36 -1.07 -2.58
CA LEU A 22 -8.90 -2.42 -2.59
C LEU A 22 -10.18 -2.48 -3.47
N GLY A 23 -10.38 -3.60 -4.16
CA GLY A 23 -11.48 -3.83 -5.08
C GLY A 23 -11.33 -3.18 -6.47
N ARG A 24 -10.22 -2.48 -6.76
CA ARG A 24 -9.91 -1.96 -8.11
C ARG A 24 -9.09 -2.94 -8.93
N ARG A 25 -9.19 -2.87 -10.26
CA ARG A 25 -8.28 -3.61 -11.15
C ARG A 25 -7.05 -2.74 -11.44
N PRO A 26 -5.82 -3.27 -11.32
CA PRO A 26 -4.60 -2.49 -11.50
C PRO A 26 -4.42 -1.98 -12.94
N GLY A 27 -4.91 -2.71 -13.95
CA GLY A 27 -4.83 -2.29 -15.36
C GLY A 27 -5.63 -1.01 -15.67
N HIS A 28 -6.54 -0.58 -14.81
CA HIS A 28 -7.28 0.67 -14.95
C HIS A 28 -6.62 1.84 -14.21
N ILE A 29 -5.49 1.61 -13.54
CA ILE A 29 -4.78 2.60 -12.73
C ILE A 29 -3.54 3.07 -13.49
N PRO A 30 -3.51 4.33 -13.96
CA PRO A 30 -2.35 4.87 -14.65
C PRO A 30 -1.09 4.86 -13.77
N GLY A 31 -0.02 4.25 -14.24
CA GLY A 31 1.25 4.15 -13.49
C GLY A 31 1.42 2.85 -12.70
N MET A 32 0.38 2.01 -12.59
CA MET A 32 0.54 0.63 -12.11
C MET A 32 1.13 -0.25 -13.21
N LEU A 33 2.15 -1.01 -12.84
CA LEU A 33 2.81 -1.98 -13.72
C LEU A 33 2.83 -3.36 -13.07
N PRO A 34 2.65 -4.45 -13.82
CA PRO A 34 2.95 -5.79 -13.33
C PRO A 34 4.36 -5.87 -12.75
N PHE A 35 4.55 -6.55 -11.61
CA PHE A 35 5.82 -6.60 -10.89
C PHE A 35 6.96 -7.20 -11.72
N ASN A 36 6.65 -8.17 -12.59
CA ASN A 36 7.62 -8.74 -13.52
C ASN A 36 8.17 -7.70 -14.52
N LEU A 37 7.45 -6.60 -14.79
CA LEU A 37 7.90 -5.51 -15.66
C LEU A 37 8.59 -4.38 -14.88
N TYR A 38 8.59 -4.42 -13.55
CA TYR A 38 9.24 -3.41 -12.73
C TYR A 38 10.76 -3.57 -12.74
N THR A 39 11.48 -2.52 -13.14
CA THR A 39 12.96 -2.54 -13.25
C THR A 39 13.65 -2.77 -11.91
N GLY A 40 13.09 -2.21 -10.83
CA GLY A 40 13.59 -2.36 -9.45
C GLY A 40 13.22 -3.69 -8.77
N ARG A 41 12.61 -4.65 -9.46
CA ARG A 41 12.12 -5.91 -8.87
C ARG A 41 13.17 -6.72 -8.10
N HIS A 42 14.45 -6.55 -8.44
CA HIS A 42 15.58 -7.25 -7.83
C HIS A 42 15.91 -6.77 -6.41
N HIS A 43 15.38 -5.63 -5.98
CA HIS A 43 15.47 -5.16 -4.60
C HIS A 43 14.44 -5.80 -3.68
N PHE A 44 13.60 -6.70 -4.19
CA PHE A 44 12.47 -7.26 -3.45
C PHE A 44 12.44 -8.78 -3.56
N SER A 45 12.13 -9.42 -2.44
CA SER A 45 11.68 -10.79 -2.38
C SER A 45 10.16 -10.79 -2.23
N VAL A 46 9.47 -11.52 -3.10
CA VAL A 46 8.00 -11.54 -3.18
C VAL A 46 7.49 -12.97 -3.18
N SER A 47 6.63 -13.28 -2.20
CA SER A 47 6.03 -14.60 -2.00
C SER A 47 4.50 -14.49 -1.94
N PRO A 48 3.73 -15.48 -2.46
CA PRO A 48 4.20 -16.75 -3.01
C PRO A 48 4.67 -16.65 -4.47
N HIS A 49 4.12 -15.71 -5.27
CA HIS A 49 4.48 -15.53 -6.68
C HIS A 49 4.42 -14.05 -7.10
N GLY A 50 5.50 -13.54 -7.70
CA GLY A 50 5.57 -12.15 -8.19
C GLY A 50 4.56 -11.79 -9.28
N GLY A 51 3.99 -12.77 -9.99
CA GLY A 51 2.94 -12.53 -11.00
C GLY A 51 1.62 -12.00 -10.43
N LEU A 52 1.41 -12.13 -9.12
CA LEU A 52 0.22 -11.64 -8.43
C LEU A 52 0.36 -10.20 -7.92
N TYR A 53 1.47 -9.53 -8.29
CA TYR A 53 1.81 -8.22 -7.78
C TYR A 53 1.94 -7.20 -8.88
N HIS A 54 1.56 -5.98 -8.53
CA HIS A 54 1.74 -4.80 -9.34
C HIS A 54 2.44 -3.73 -8.50
N VAL A 55 3.22 -2.87 -9.16
CA VAL A 55 3.98 -1.78 -8.54
C VAL A 55 3.57 -0.48 -9.17
N PHE A 56 3.33 0.53 -8.33
CA PHE A 56 3.14 1.88 -8.81
C PHE A 56 4.50 2.49 -9.16
N ASN A 57 4.76 2.68 -10.44
CA ASN A 57 6.07 3.11 -10.93
C ASN A 57 6.12 4.61 -11.21
N ARG A 58 5.64 5.41 -10.24
CA ARG A 58 5.73 6.87 -10.25
C ARG A 58 5.90 7.39 -8.82
N PRO A 59 6.59 8.52 -8.63
CA PRO A 59 6.61 9.20 -7.34
C PRO A 59 5.19 9.54 -6.91
N ILE A 60 4.87 9.26 -5.66
CA ILE A 60 3.56 9.51 -5.08
C ILE A 60 3.72 10.16 -3.71
N ARG A 61 2.98 11.25 -3.49
CA ARG A 61 2.85 11.87 -2.18
C ARG A 61 1.42 11.67 -1.71
N CYS A 62 1.30 11.06 -0.53
CA CYS A 62 0.00 10.80 0.07
C CYS A 62 -0.27 11.80 1.19
N THR A 63 -1.50 12.26 1.33
CA THR A 63 -1.93 13.03 2.51
C THR A 63 -2.99 12.27 3.29
N ILE A 64 -2.96 12.35 4.60
CA ILE A 64 -3.98 11.79 5.49
C ILE A 64 -5.14 12.80 5.64
N GLU A 65 -4.80 14.07 5.84
CA GLU A 65 -5.75 15.17 6.01
C GLU A 65 -5.41 16.36 5.12
N HIS A 66 -6.36 17.29 4.97
CA HIS A 66 -6.25 18.45 4.08
C HIS A 66 -5.10 19.41 4.45
N LYS A 67 -4.55 19.34 5.68
CA LYS A 67 -3.43 20.18 6.16
C LYS A 67 -2.18 19.36 6.51
N ASP A 68 -2.16 18.10 6.13
CA ASP A 68 -1.02 17.21 6.35
C ASP A 68 0.16 17.62 5.46
N SER A 69 1.38 17.59 6.02
CA SER A 69 2.61 17.76 5.26
C SER A 69 2.80 16.66 4.22
N GLY A 70 2.09 15.54 4.36
CA GLY A 70 2.10 14.44 3.41
C GLY A 70 3.25 13.47 3.66
N ILE A 71 3.13 12.32 3.01
CA ILE A 71 4.00 11.16 3.14
C ILE A 71 4.45 10.81 1.73
N ASP A 72 5.71 11.07 1.45
CA ASP A 72 6.35 10.62 0.21
C ASP A 72 6.57 9.10 0.32
N LEU A 73 6.24 8.36 -0.74
CA LEU A 73 6.43 6.91 -0.80
C LEU A 73 7.64 6.56 -1.64
N SER A 74 8.49 5.68 -1.12
CA SER A 74 9.55 5.03 -1.89
C SER A 74 8.97 3.96 -2.81
N HIS A 75 8.00 3.17 -2.31
CA HIS A 75 7.33 2.14 -3.08
C HIS A 75 5.85 1.95 -2.69
N LEU A 76 5.05 1.51 -3.66
CA LEU A 76 3.65 1.10 -3.46
C LEU A 76 3.39 -0.16 -4.29
N PHE A 77 3.07 -1.25 -3.60
CA PHE A 77 2.72 -2.53 -4.21
C PHE A 77 1.25 -2.85 -4.00
N ALA A 78 0.64 -3.50 -4.98
CA ALA A 78 -0.67 -4.09 -4.85
C ALA A 78 -0.61 -5.59 -5.16
N GLY A 79 -1.14 -6.39 -4.26
CA GLY A 79 -1.46 -7.80 -4.51
C GLY A 79 -2.86 -7.90 -5.11
N VAL A 80 -3.05 -8.83 -6.05
CA VAL A 80 -4.36 -9.12 -6.64
C VAL A 80 -4.86 -10.52 -6.29
N ASN A 81 -6.18 -10.68 -6.27
CA ASN A 81 -6.83 -11.97 -6.20
C ASN A 81 -6.96 -12.64 -7.58
N GLU A 82 -7.57 -13.81 -7.61
CA GLU A 82 -7.78 -14.64 -8.81
C GLU A 82 -8.65 -13.94 -9.88
N ASN A 83 -9.43 -12.93 -9.48
CA ASN A 83 -10.26 -12.12 -10.37
C ASN A 83 -9.57 -10.80 -10.82
N GLU A 84 -8.26 -10.68 -10.57
CA GLU A 84 -7.42 -9.52 -10.89
C GLU A 84 -7.81 -8.22 -10.17
N PHE A 85 -8.55 -8.32 -9.05
CA PHE A 85 -8.84 -7.17 -8.20
C PHE A 85 -7.79 -7.05 -7.11
N ILE A 86 -7.39 -5.82 -6.82
CA ILE A 86 -6.52 -5.47 -5.70
C ILE A 86 -7.22 -5.91 -4.42
N ASN A 87 -6.59 -6.81 -3.68
CA ASN A 87 -7.08 -7.29 -2.39
C ASN A 87 -6.07 -7.06 -1.26
N ARG A 88 -4.87 -6.56 -1.62
CA ARG A 88 -3.84 -6.16 -0.68
C ARG A 88 -3.03 -4.98 -1.19
N LEU A 89 -2.67 -4.06 -0.31
CA LEU A 89 -1.74 -2.96 -0.60
C LEU A 89 -0.58 -2.99 0.38
N PHE A 90 0.63 -2.72 -0.11
CA PHE A 90 1.83 -2.54 0.69
C PHE A 90 2.45 -1.19 0.38
N ILE A 91 2.53 -0.34 1.40
CA ILE A 91 3.01 1.03 1.29
C ILE A 91 4.36 1.13 2.00
N TYR A 92 5.36 1.64 1.29
CA TYR A 92 6.70 1.90 1.80
C TYR A 92 6.93 3.42 1.78
N PRO A 93 6.83 4.11 2.92
CA PRO A 93 7.21 5.51 3.04
C PRO A 93 8.71 5.71 2.80
N ASP A 94 9.09 6.88 2.32
CA ASP A 94 10.49 7.25 2.10
C ASP A 94 11.26 7.52 3.42
N ARG A 95 10.53 7.80 4.50
CA ARG A 95 11.11 8.08 5.83
C ARG A 95 10.47 7.23 6.93
N PRO A 96 11.25 6.73 7.91
CA PRO A 96 10.72 6.08 9.10
C PRO A 96 9.79 7.02 9.88
N GLY A 97 8.67 6.52 10.38
CA GLY A 97 7.67 7.38 11.02
C GLY A 97 6.98 6.75 12.23
N PHE A 98 7.47 7.05 13.43
CA PHE A 98 6.75 6.74 14.69
C PHE A 98 5.39 7.47 14.76
N GLN A 99 5.25 8.63 14.10
CA GLN A 99 3.98 9.37 14.02
C GLN A 99 2.99 8.78 12.98
N LEU A 100 3.45 7.94 12.06
CA LEU A 100 2.60 7.40 11.00
C LEU A 100 1.56 6.44 11.58
N ALA A 101 1.97 5.59 12.52
CA ALA A 101 1.08 4.72 13.29
C ALA A 101 -0.05 5.54 13.93
N THR A 102 0.29 6.51 14.77
CA THR A 102 -0.66 7.39 15.46
C THR A 102 -1.60 8.11 14.51
N ARG A 103 -1.09 8.60 13.38
CA ARG A 103 -1.89 9.31 12.38
C ARG A 103 -2.86 8.39 11.64
N LEU A 104 -2.47 7.15 11.37
CA LEU A 104 -3.37 6.14 10.76
C LEU A 104 -4.40 5.65 11.78
N SER A 105 -4.02 5.45 13.05
CA SER A 105 -4.97 5.13 14.13
C SER A 105 -6.06 6.18 14.27
N ASN A 106 -5.70 7.48 14.18
CA ASN A 106 -6.67 8.57 14.21
C ASN A 106 -7.66 8.53 13.02
N LEU A 107 -7.24 8.02 11.86
CA LEU A 107 -8.07 7.96 10.64
C LEU A 107 -8.99 6.73 10.62
N TYR A 108 -8.55 5.62 11.19
CA TYR A 108 -9.17 4.30 10.99
C TYR A 108 -9.77 3.67 12.26
N GLY A 109 -9.63 4.33 13.41
CA GLY A 109 -9.88 3.70 14.71
C GLY A 109 -8.63 2.95 15.20
N GLU A 110 -8.54 2.77 16.52
CA GLU A 110 -7.30 2.47 17.25
C GLU A 110 -6.46 1.25 16.78
N PRO A 111 -5.15 1.30 17.06
CA PRO A 111 -4.70 0.69 18.32
C PRO A 111 -3.86 1.63 19.19
N THR A 112 -4.21 1.72 20.47
CA THR A 112 -3.38 2.33 21.51
C THR A 112 -2.18 1.44 21.93
N ALA A 113 -2.01 0.22 21.38
CA ALA A 113 -0.93 -0.68 21.81
C ALA A 113 -0.38 -1.72 20.78
N PHE A 114 -1.01 -1.96 19.62
CA PHE A 114 -0.63 -3.06 18.70
C PHE A 114 -0.28 -2.57 17.30
N ASN A 115 0.54 -3.33 16.58
CA ASN A 115 0.94 -3.01 15.20
C ASN A 115 -0.11 -3.40 14.15
N ASN A 116 -1.22 -4.05 14.53
CA ASN A 116 -2.28 -4.47 13.63
C ASN A 116 -3.66 -4.10 14.20
N TRP A 117 -4.61 -3.73 13.35
CA TRP A 117 -5.99 -3.45 13.73
C TRP A 117 -6.96 -3.64 12.56
N VAL A 118 -8.26 -3.68 12.84
CA VAL A 118 -9.32 -3.90 11.85
C VAL A 118 -10.27 -2.70 11.87
N THR A 119 -10.58 -2.16 10.69
CA THR A 119 -11.54 -1.07 10.52
C THR A 119 -12.98 -1.57 10.60
N GLU A 120 -13.95 -0.66 10.76
CA GLU A 120 -15.38 -0.97 10.65
C GLU A 120 -15.80 -1.52 9.26
N SER A 121 -14.95 -1.34 8.26
CA SER A 121 -15.12 -1.84 6.88
C SER A 121 -14.44 -3.21 6.66
N ASP A 122 -14.12 -3.93 7.72
CA ASP A 122 -13.50 -5.26 7.70
C ASP A 122 -12.20 -5.30 6.89
N THR A 123 -11.46 -4.19 6.94
CA THR A 123 -10.11 -4.07 6.38
C THR A 123 -9.12 -4.13 7.52
N GLU A 124 -8.20 -5.10 7.46
CA GLU A 124 -7.09 -5.14 8.40
C GLU A 124 -5.96 -4.24 7.91
N ILE A 125 -5.46 -3.42 8.84
CA ILE A 125 -4.30 -2.58 8.67
C ILE A 125 -3.19 -3.13 9.55
N THR A 126 -2.03 -3.35 8.92
CA THR A 126 -0.81 -3.86 9.58
C THR A 126 0.32 -2.88 9.38
N LEU A 127 0.98 -2.50 10.46
CA LEU A 127 2.18 -1.68 10.47
C LEU A 127 3.38 -2.53 10.87
N ARG A 128 4.31 -2.78 9.95
CA ARG A 128 5.57 -3.47 10.28
C ARG A 128 6.73 -2.49 10.20
N THR A 129 7.44 -2.34 11.31
CA THR A 129 8.70 -1.59 11.36
C THR A 129 9.83 -2.58 11.58
N SER A 130 10.82 -2.58 10.70
CA SER A 130 12.05 -3.38 10.87
C SER A 130 13.20 -2.47 11.27
N ASP A 131 13.84 -2.78 12.41
CA ASP A 131 15.01 -2.06 12.91
C ASP A 131 16.22 -2.15 11.97
N ALA A 132 16.32 -3.22 11.17
CA ALA A 132 17.44 -3.45 10.28
C ALA A 132 17.43 -2.54 9.04
N LEU A 133 16.29 -1.95 8.69
CA LEU A 133 16.12 -1.16 7.46
C LEU A 133 15.45 0.21 7.67
N LEU A 134 14.97 0.53 8.87
CA LEU A 134 14.13 1.72 9.14
C LEU A 134 12.91 1.83 8.18
N GLN A 135 12.54 0.73 7.53
CA GLN A 135 11.42 0.68 6.61
C GLN A 135 10.17 0.35 7.40
N THR A 136 9.22 1.27 7.32
CA THR A 136 7.85 1.08 7.82
C THR A 136 7.01 0.58 6.66
N VAL A 137 6.32 -0.54 6.80
CA VAL A 137 5.37 -1.03 5.79
C VAL A 137 3.96 -0.92 6.34
N ILE A 138 3.07 -0.26 5.59
CA ILE A 138 1.64 -0.28 5.89
C ILE A 138 0.98 -1.27 4.94
N GLY A 139 0.38 -2.31 5.50
CA GLY A 139 -0.43 -3.30 4.79
C GLY A 139 -1.92 -3.02 4.94
N PHE A 140 -2.68 -3.05 3.85
CA PHE A 140 -4.15 -3.08 3.87
C PHE A 140 -4.62 -4.41 3.28
N ARG A 141 -5.57 -5.12 3.91
CA ARG A 141 -6.18 -6.34 3.35
C ARG A 141 -7.66 -6.49 3.70
N PHE A 142 -8.45 -7.07 2.80
CA PHE A 142 -9.84 -7.45 3.08
C PHE A 142 -9.91 -8.77 3.85
N LEU A 143 -10.69 -8.82 4.93
CA LEU A 143 -10.81 -10.04 5.76
C LEU A 143 -11.72 -11.11 5.16
N TYR A 144 -12.72 -10.75 4.36
CA TYR A 144 -13.64 -11.73 3.74
C TYR A 144 -13.17 -12.28 2.38
N ASP A 145 -12.10 -11.73 1.81
CA ASP A 145 -11.49 -12.32 0.62
C ASP A 145 -10.59 -13.48 1.09
N MET A 146 -11.04 -14.71 0.89
CA MET A 146 -10.28 -15.94 1.22
C MET A 146 -8.87 -15.95 0.60
N THR A 147 -8.70 -15.30 -0.55
CA THR A 147 -7.37 -15.13 -1.17
C THR A 147 -6.55 -14.14 -0.36
N ALA A 148 -7.15 -13.05 0.11
CA ALA A 148 -6.48 -12.09 1.00
C ALA A 148 -6.15 -12.67 2.39
N LEU A 149 -6.67 -13.83 2.76
CA LEU A 149 -6.22 -14.57 3.95
C LEU A 149 -4.96 -15.42 3.71
N ARG A 150 -4.54 -15.63 2.45
CA ARG A 150 -3.28 -16.32 2.14
C ARG A 150 -2.07 -15.47 2.57
N ASP A 151 -0.97 -16.14 2.88
CA ASP A 151 0.28 -15.48 3.24
C ASP A 151 0.95 -14.90 1.98
N TYR A 152 0.89 -13.57 1.88
CA TYR A 152 1.59 -12.77 0.89
C TYR A 152 2.61 -11.91 1.61
N GLU A 153 3.86 -11.98 1.17
CA GLU A 153 4.98 -11.27 1.78
C GLU A 153 5.78 -10.54 0.70
N VAL A 154 6.11 -9.28 0.99
CA VAL A 154 7.05 -8.48 0.21
C VAL A 154 8.09 -7.94 1.17
N SER A 155 9.32 -8.36 0.98
CA SER A 155 10.47 -7.90 1.77
C SER A 155 11.51 -7.28 0.85
N VAL A 156 12.24 -6.30 1.39
CA VAL A 156 13.41 -5.73 0.71
C VAL A 156 14.60 -6.65 0.92
N VAL A 157 15.41 -6.81 -0.13
CA VAL A 157 16.63 -7.65 -0.16
C VAL A 157 17.85 -6.84 0.23
#